data_AF-A0A6V8CM49-F1
#
_entry.id   AF-A0A6V8CM49-F1
#
_cell.length_a   1.000
_cell.length_b   1.000
_cell.length_c   1.000
_cell.angle_alpha   90.00
_cell.angle_beta   90.00
_cell.angle_gamma   90.00
#
_symmetry.space_group_name_H-M   'P 1'
#
loop_
_entity.id
_entity.type
_entity.pdbx_description
1 polymer ?
#
loop_
_entity_poly.entity_id
_entity_poly.type
_entity_poly.pdbx_seq_one_letter_code
_entity_poly.pdbx_strand_id
1 'polypeptide(L)'
;MIMEPWLYELSWMMASLLLGVGLGSLTGLIPGFHVNNVALILLSVSPALLSLGIPLSAVAGLIISTGVVHTFLNYIPSALIGAPDGDTALSLLPGHRMLLSGNAARGVAWSARGSQLGLLLSLPLIVVARIIFGPELGYYDALRDVLPFVLLSISFLLLATETTRLDFPRWIRRATRNKLGKDSRFAGFLAATGFFLLAGLYGWGVFELPARSPVGMPGANLLLPSLAGLFGIANLLDIYATTSELPPQKEDWSLPPAGPLMVPCFLSSIAG
;
A
#
# COMPACT_ATOMS: atom_id res chain seq x y z
N MET A 1 -11.24 -14.27 -40.35
CA MET A 1 -11.20 -12.83 -40.70
C MET A 1 -10.13 -12.22 -39.81
N ILE A 2 -8.99 -11.81 -40.35
CA ILE A 2 -7.88 -11.26 -39.56
C ILE A 2 -8.36 -9.89 -39.08
N MET A 3 -8.60 -9.75 -37.77
CA MET A 3 -8.88 -8.44 -37.17
C MET A 3 -7.69 -7.53 -37.45
N GLU A 4 -7.96 -6.27 -37.81
CA GLU A 4 -6.92 -5.24 -37.87
C GLU A 4 -6.12 -5.25 -36.55
N PRO A 5 -4.77 -5.17 -36.57
CA PRO A 5 -3.95 -5.30 -35.37
C PRO A 5 -4.34 -4.33 -34.25
N TRP A 6 -4.77 -3.11 -34.60
CA TRP A 6 -5.24 -2.12 -33.63
C TRP A 6 -6.59 -2.48 -33.00
N LEU A 7 -7.51 -3.10 -33.75
CA LEU A 7 -8.79 -3.59 -33.23
C LEU A 7 -8.57 -4.76 -32.26
N TYR A 8 -7.61 -5.63 -32.58
CA TYR A 8 -7.23 -6.73 -31.71
C TYR A 8 -6.72 -6.23 -30.36
N GLU A 9 -5.71 -5.35 -30.35
CA GLU A 9 -5.19 -4.76 -29.10
C GLU A 9 -6.25 -3.96 -28.35
N LEU A 10 -7.05 -3.14 -29.06
CA LEU A 10 -8.13 -2.37 -28.44
C LEU A 10 -9.15 -3.28 -27.75
N SER A 11 -9.52 -4.41 -28.37
CA SER A 11 -10.47 -5.36 -27.78
C SER A 11 -9.94 -5.95 -26.46
N TRP A 12 -8.66 -6.29 -26.41
CA TRP A 12 -8.01 -6.74 -25.19
C TRP A 12 -7.94 -5.65 -24.13
N MET A 13 -7.61 -4.42 -24.51
CA MET A 13 -7.60 -3.28 -23.60
C MET A 13 -8.97 -3.00 -22.99
N MET A 14 -10.04 -3.10 -23.78
CA MET A 14 -11.40 -2.94 -23.27
C MET A 14 -11.80 -4.09 -22.34
N ALA A 15 -11.45 -5.33 -22.68
CA ALA A 15 -11.69 -6.47 -21.81
C ALA A 15 -10.93 -6.33 -20.47
N SER A 16 -9.65 -5.96 -20.52
CA SER A 16 -8.83 -5.68 -19.34
C SER A 16 -9.35 -4.53 -18.50
N LEU A 17 -9.87 -3.47 -19.13
CA LEU A 17 -10.52 -2.37 -18.43
C LEU A 17 -11.72 -2.88 -17.62
N LEU A 18 -12.66 -3.57 -18.27
CA LEU A 18 -13.90 -4.04 -17.64
C LEU A 18 -13.64 -5.07 -16.52
N LEU A 19 -12.79 -6.07 -16.80
CA LEU A 19 -12.38 -7.05 -15.79
C LEU A 19 -11.62 -6.37 -14.64
N GLY A 20 -10.79 -5.39 -14.97
CA GLY A 20 -10.01 -4.63 -14.00
C GLY A 20 -10.89 -3.80 -13.09
N VAL A 21 -11.97 -3.20 -13.59
CA VAL A 21 -12.98 -2.51 -12.78
C VAL A 21 -13.65 -3.48 -11.80
N GLY A 22 -14.01 -4.68 -12.25
CA GLY A 22 -14.58 -5.72 -11.38
C GLY A 22 -13.61 -6.13 -10.27
N LEU A 23 -12.39 -6.54 -10.61
CA LEU A 23 -11.37 -6.93 -9.64
C LEU A 23 -10.96 -5.78 -8.71
N GLY A 24 -10.87 -4.56 -9.25
CA GLY A 24 -10.57 -3.35 -8.49
C GLY A 24 -11.65 -3.04 -7.47
N SER A 25 -12.92 -3.25 -7.84
CA SER A 25 -14.06 -3.09 -6.94
C SER A 25 -14.07 -4.13 -5.84
N LEU A 26 -13.81 -5.41 -6.17
CA LEU A 26 -13.69 -6.48 -5.18
C LEU A 26 -12.56 -6.19 -4.20
N THR A 27 -11.37 -5.84 -4.70
CA THR A 27 -10.21 -5.57 -3.85
C THR A 27 -10.37 -4.31 -3.01
N GLY A 28 -10.98 -3.26 -3.57
CA GLY A 28 -11.21 -2.02 -2.83
C GLY A 28 -12.27 -2.17 -1.73
N LEU A 29 -13.27 -3.04 -1.91
CA LEU A 29 -14.35 -3.20 -0.93
C LEU A 29 -14.09 -4.29 0.12
N ILE A 30 -13.16 -5.20 -0.12
CA ILE A 30 -12.79 -6.24 0.86
C ILE A 30 -11.70 -5.68 1.79
N PRO A 31 -11.96 -5.52 3.10
CA PRO A 31 -10.95 -5.04 4.04
C PRO A 31 -9.71 -5.94 4.02
N GLY A 32 -8.53 -5.33 3.98
CA GLY A 32 -7.26 -6.05 4.02
C GLY A 32 -6.81 -6.71 2.70
N PHE A 33 -7.64 -6.70 1.64
CA PHE A 33 -7.22 -7.25 0.34
C PHE A 33 -6.65 -6.16 -0.58
N HIS A 34 -5.32 -6.06 -0.67
CA HIS A 34 -4.66 -5.00 -1.43
C HIS A 34 -4.51 -5.34 -2.93
N VAL A 35 -4.50 -4.32 -3.79
CA VAL A 35 -4.21 -4.47 -5.23
C VAL A 35 -2.87 -5.18 -5.51
N ASN A 36 -1.87 -5.01 -4.63
CA ASN A 36 -0.54 -5.60 -4.83
C ASN A 36 -0.60 -7.13 -4.86
N ASN A 37 -1.51 -7.73 -4.08
CA ASN A 37 -1.71 -9.17 -4.08
C ASN A 37 -2.23 -9.64 -5.44
N VAL A 38 -3.17 -8.90 -6.04
CA VAL A 38 -3.71 -9.21 -7.38
C VAL A 38 -2.65 -9.03 -8.45
N ALA A 39 -1.87 -7.95 -8.39
CA ALA A 39 -0.76 -7.73 -9.32
C ALA A 39 0.27 -8.87 -9.27
N LEU A 40 0.64 -9.32 -8.07
CA LEU A 40 1.56 -10.45 -7.90
C LEU A 40 0.98 -11.77 -8.43
N ILE A 41 -0.31 -12.06 -8.20
CA ILE A 41 -0.97 -13.25 -8.77
C ILE A 41 -0.94 -13.19 -10.29
N LEU A 42 -1.39 -12.07 -10.87
CA LEU A 42 -1.46 -11.89 -12.32
C LEU A 42 -0.06 -11.99 -12.97
N LEU A 43 0.96 -11.41 -12.34
CA LEU A 43 2.33 -11.51 -12.81
C LEU A 43 2.86 -12.95 -12.73
N SER A 44 2.58 -13.67 -11.64
CA SER A 44 3.03 -15.06 -11.45
C SER A 44 2.37 -16.03 -12.45
N VAL A 45 1.12 -15.77 -12.83
CA VAL A 45 0.37 -16.58 -13.81
C VAL A 45 0.56 -16.08 -15.24
N SER A 46 1.21 -14.92 -15.45
CA SER A 46 1.42 -14.33 -16.78
C SER A 46 2.06 -15.26 -17.82
N PRO A 47 3.01 -16.17 -17.49
CA PRO A 47 3.54 -17.12 -18.47
C PRO A 47 2.47 -18.11 -18.97
N ALA A 48 1.56 -18.53 -18.09
CA ALA A 48 0.46 -19.40 -18.46
C ALA A 48 -0.58 -18.64 -19.30
N LEU A 49 -0.89 -17.39 -18.94
CA LEU A 49 -1.79 -16.53 -19.74
C LEU A 49 -1.24 -16.30 -21.16
N LEU A 50 0.07 -16.08 -21.29
CA LEU A 50 0.75 -15.99 -22.58
C LEU A 50 0.60 -17.26 -23.41
N SER A 51 0.74 -18.44 -22.78
CA SER A 51 0.55 -19.73 -23.48
C SER A 51 -0.88 -19.94 -23.98
N LEU A 52 -1.86 -19.28 -23.35
CA LEU A 52 -3.27 -19.27 -23.77
C LEU A 52 -3.57 -18.22 -24.85
N GLY A 53 -2.56 -17.45 -25.29
CA GLY A 53 -2.69 -16.41 -26.31
C GLY A 53 -3.16 -15.05 -25.78
N ILE A 54 -3.11 -14.82 -24.47
CA ILE A 54 -3.43 -13.51 -23.88
C ILE A 54 -2.17 -12.64 -23.93
N PRO A 55 -2.21 -11.45 -24.54
CA PRO A 55 -1.03 -10.61 -24.66
C PRO A 55 -0.64 -9.98 -23.32
N LEU A 56 0.66 -9.74 -23.11
CA LEU A 56 1.16 -9.09 -21.88
C LEU A 56 0.60 -7.67 -21.69
N SER A 57 0.30 -6.98 -22.80
CA SER A 57 -0.39 -5.69 -22.77
C SER A 57 -1.73 -5.79 -22.03
N ALA A 58 -2.51 -6.84 -22.29
CA ALA A 58 -3.78 -7.10 -21.60
C ALA A 58 -3.60 -7.30 -20.10
N VAL A 59 -2.58 -8.06 -19.68
CA VAL A 59 -2.29 -8.29 -18.25
C VAL A 59 -1.87 -6.98 -17.58
N ALA A 60 -1.02 -6.18 -18.22
CA ALA A 60 -0.61 -4.87 -17.71
C ALA A 60 -1.81 -3.90 -17.60
N GLY A 61 -2.65 -3.82 -18.63
CA GLY A 61 -3.87 -3.03 -18.62
C GLY A 61 -4.85 -3.46 -17.52
N LEU A 62 -4.94 -4.76 -17.25
CA LEU A 62 -5.75 -5.32 -16.18
C LEU A 62 -5.25 -4.86 -14.80
N ILE A 63 -3.94 -4.97 -14.55
CA ILE A 63 -3.30 -4.52 -13.30
C ILE A 63 -3.52 -3.02 -13.08
N ILE A 64 -3.31 -2.20 -14.11
CA ILE A 64 -3.51 -0.75 -14.04
C ILE A 64 -4.97 -0.42 -13.75
N SER A 65 -5.92 -1.00 -14.48
CA SER A 65 -7.36 -0.79 -14.27
C SER A 65 -7.80 -1.19 -12.86
N THR A 66 -7.37 -2.37 -12.39
CA THR A 66 -7.62 -2.82 -11.02
C THR A 66 -7.06 -1.85 -9.99
N GLY A 67 -5.81 -1.39 -10.15
CA GLY A 67 -5.20 -0.44 -9.22
C GLY A 67 -5.89 0.91 -9.18
N VAL A 68 -6.26 1.47 -10.33
CA VAL A 68 -7.01 2.73 -10.37
C VAL A 68 -8.31 2.57 -9.62
N VAL A 69 -9.16 1.58 -9.96
CA VAL A 69 -10.45 1.41 -9.28
C VAL A 69 -10.29 1.09 -7.79
N HIS A 70 -9.32 0.26 -7.42
CA HIS A 70 -9.00 -0.05 -6.03
C HIS A 70 -8.74 1.22 -5.20
N THR A 71 -7.94 2.16 -5.71
CA THR A 71 -7.60 3.40 -4.98
C THR A 71 -8.78 4.33 -4.72
N PHE A 72 -9.87 4.22 -5.50
CA PHE A 72 -11.08 5.00 -5.24
C PHE A 72 -11.96 4.36 -4.16
N LEU A 73 -11.87 3.04 -3.98
CA LEU A 73 -12.81 2.28 -3.16
C LEU A 73 -12.20 1.78 -1.85
N ASN A 74 -10.88 1.57 -1.78
CA ASN A 74 -10.19 0.98 -0.62
C ASN A 74 -10.32 1.77 0.70
N TYR A 75 -10.66 3.06 0.62
CA TYR A 75 -10.96 3.85 1.82
C TYR A 75 -12.33 3.54 2.43
N ILE A 76 -13.30 3.09 1.61
CA ILE A 76 -14.69 2.88 2.04
C ILE A 76 -14.78 1.88 3.20
N PRO A 77 -14.17 0.68 3.13
CA PRO A 77 -14.23 -0.26 4.24
C PRO A 77 -13.53 0.29 5.49
N SER A 78 -12.35 0.90 5.35
CA SER A 78 -11.63 1.48 6.50
C SER A 78 -12.38 2.62 7.19
N ALA A 79 -13.21 3.35 6.45
CA ALA A 79 -13.98 4.48 6.95
C ALA A 79 -15.31 4.05 7.59
N LEU A 80 -15.87 2.91 7.17
CA LEU A 80 -17.24 2.51 7.51
C LEU A 80 -17.32 1.17 8.27
N ILE A 81 -16.25 0.38 8.29
CA ILE A 81 -16.21 -0.98 8.83
C ILE A 81 -14.98 -1.08 9.73
N GLY A 82 -15.20 -1.19 11.05
CA GLY A 82 -14.12 -1.33 12.04
C GLY A 82 -13.97 -0.14 12.98
N ALA A 83 -15.08 0.39 13.53
CA ALA A 83 -15.00 1.35 14.63
C ALA A 83 -14.24 0.70 15.81
N PRO A 84 -13.10 1.26 16.25
CA PRO A 84 -12.47 0.82 17.48
C PRO A 84 -13.22 1.40 18.67
N ASP A 85 -13.17 0.72 19.82
CA ASP A 85 -13.77 1.21 21.06
C ASP A 85 -13.25 2.62 21.41
N GLY A 86 -14.19 3.49 21.83
CA GLY A 86 -13.95 4.91 22.09
C GLY A 86 -12.87 5.23 23.11
N ASP A 87 -12.41 4.25 23.90
CA ASP A 87 -11.35 4.39 24.89
C ASP A 87 -9.93 4.47 24.28
N THR A 88 -9.78 4.21 22.97
CA THR A 88 -8.49 4.28 22.24
C THR A 88 -8.29 5.60 21.46
N ALA A 89 -9.04 6.66 21.78
CA ALA A 89 -9.14 7.92 21.03
C ALA A 89 -7.80 8.60 20.63
N LEU A 90 -6.74 8.44 21.43
CA LEU A 90 -5.42 9.04 21.18
C LEU A 90 -4.60 8.31 20.10
N SER A 91 -4.83 7.01 19.87
CA SER A 91 -4.16 6.20 18.84
C SER A 91 -4.98 6.03 17.55
N LEU A 92 -6.17 6.64 17.48
CA LEU A 92 -7.04 6.51 16.33
C LEU A 92 -6.49 7.25 15.11
N LEU A 93 -6.33 6.50 14.01
CA LEU A 93 -6.06 7.03 12.68
C LEU A 93 -7.13 8.06 12.29
N PRO A 94 -6.81 9.04 11.42
CA PRO A 94 -7.75 10.09 11.01
C PRO A 94 -9.12 9.55 10.56
N GLY A 95 -9.15 8.42 9.85
CA GLY A 95 -10.38 7.76 9.40
C GLY A 95 -11.30 7.34 10.56
N HIS A 96 -10.75 6.72 11.60
CA HIS A 96 -11.51 6.34 12.80
C HIS A 96 -12.08 7.56 13.54
N ARG A 97 -11.32 8.67 13.59
CA ARG A 97 -11.82 9.93 14.16
C ARG A 97 -12.99 10.49 13.35
N MET A 98 -12.93 10.42 12.02
CA MET A 98 -14.03 10.83 11.15
C MET A 98 -15.26 9.96 11.35
N LEU A 99 -15.09 8.64 11.47
CA LEU A 99 -16.19 7.69 11.74
C LEU A 99 -16.88 7.98 13.08
N LEU A 100 -16.11 8.11 14.18
CA LEU A 100 -16.67 8.42 15.50
C LEU A 100 -17.36 9.79 15.56
N SER A 101 -16.88 10.76 14.78
CA SER A 101 -17.51 12.09 14.68
C SER A 101 -18.76 12.15 13.77
N GLY A 102 -19.18 11.01 13.20
CA GLY A 102 -20.33 10.93 12.28
C GLY A 102 -20.07 11.51 10.89
N ASN A 103 -18.79 11.66 10.50
CA ASN A 103 -18.37 12.29 9.24
C ASN A 103 -17.68 11.31 8.28
N ALA A 104 -17.97 10.00 8.37
CA ALA A 104 -17.31 9.01 7.51
C ALA A 104 -17.51 9.28 6.00
N ALA A 105 -18.72 9.67 5.60
CA ALA A 105 -19.05 10.01 4.20
C ALA A 105 -18.16 11.15 3.65
N ARG A 106 -17.89 12.19 4.45
CA ARG A 106 -16.94 13.24 4.07
C ARG A 106 -15.55 12.67 3.88
N GLY A 107 -15.10 11.78 4.77
CA GLY A 107 -13.80 11.12 4.64
C GLY A 107 -13.68 10.38 3.30
N VAL A 108 -14.72 9.67 2.89
CA VAL A 108 -14.79 8.99 1.59
C VAL A 108 -14.72 10.00 0.44
N ALA A 109 -15.45 11.12 0.51
CA ALA A 109 -15.40 12.16 -0.51
C ALA A 109 -14.01 12.82 -0.64
N TRP A 110 -13.33 13.07 0.49
CA TRP A 110 -11.94 13.56 0.50
C TRP A 110 -10.96 12.54 -0.10
N SER A 111 -11.10 11.26 0.24
CA SER A 111 -10.30 10.19 -0.36
C SER A 111 -10.52 10.09 -1.86
N ALA A 112 -11.77 10.06 -2.32
CA ALA A 112 -12.10 10.00 -3.74
C ALA A 112 -11.56 11.21 -4.51
N ARG A 113 -11.61 12.41 -3.94
CA ARG A 113 -11.00 13.61 -4.52
C ARG A 113 -9.47 13.50 -4.58
N GLY A 114 -8.85 12.94 -3.55
CA GLY A 114 -7.43 12.63 -3.53
C GLY A 114 -7.02 11.67 -4.64
N SER A 115 -7.75 10.56 -4.82
CA SER A 115 -7.51 9.59 -5.89
C SER A 115 -7.72 10.19 -7.28
N GLN A 116 -8.73 11.05 -7.45
CA GLN A 116 -8.94 11.79 -8.69
C GLN A 116 -7.77 12.71 -9.04
N LEU A 117 -7.32 13.54 -8.08
CA LEU A 117 -6.19 14.44 -8.30
C LEU A 117 -4.89 13.68 -8.49
N GLY A 118 -4.66 12.61 -7.71
CA GLY A 118 -3.50 11.74 -7.85
C GLY A 118 -3.41 11.11 -9.24
N LEU A 119 -4.53 10.63 -9.78
CA LEU A 119 -4.62 10.11 -11.15
C LEU A 119 -4.31 11.20 -12.19
N LEU A 120 -4.92 12.38 -12.07
CA LEU A 120 -4.71 13.46 -13.04
C LEU A 120 -3.28 14.01 -13.01
N LEU A 121 -2.68 14.10 -11.82
CA LEU A 121 -1.32 14.58 -11.62
C LEU A 121 -0.27 13.52 -12.00
N SER A 122 -0.58 12.23 -11.88
CA SER A 122 0.33 11.15 -12.27
C SER A 122 0.46 11.00 -13.79
N LEU A 123 -0.57 11.32 -14.58
CA LEU A 123 -0.52 11.23 -16.04
C LEU A 123 0.68 11.98 -16.69
N PRO A 124 0.90 13.29 -16.42
CA PRO A 124 2.08 13.97 -16.95
C PRO A 124 3.38 13.46 -16.30
N LEU A 125 3.34 13.08 -15.02
CA LEU A 125 4.52 12.54 -14.33
C LEU A 125 4.98 11.21 -14.93
N ILE A 126 4.08 10.36 -15.40
CA ILE A 126 4.43 9.11 -16.10
C ILE A 126 5.23 9.40 -17.38
N VAL A 127 4.86 10.45 -18.13
CA VAL A 127 5.61 10.86 -19.34
C VAL A 127 7.01 11.34 -18.94
N VAL A 128 7.11 12.18 -17.91
CA VAL A 128 8.39 12.67 -17.39
C VAL A 128 9.26 11.51 -16.89
N ALA A 129 8.69 10.61 -16.10
CA ALA A 129 9.37 9.42 -15.58
C ALA A 129 9.87 8.52 -16.72
N ARG A 130 9.06 8.33 -17.76
CA ARG A 130 9.49 7.59 -18.96
C ARG A 130 10.65 8.27 -19.67
N ILE A 131 10.72 9.59 -19.77
CA ILE A 131 11.87 10.27 -20.40
C ILE A 131 13.13 10.14 -19.53
N ILE A 132 13.01 10.31 -18.21
CA ILE A 132 14.13 10.26 -17.25
C ILE A 132 14.71 8.85 -17.12
N PHE A 133 13.86 7.86 -16.91
CA PHE A 133 14.27 6.48 -16.65
C PHE A 133 14.29 5.61 -17.92
N GLY A 134 13.77 6.12 -19.03
CA GLY A 134 13.83 5.46 -20.32
C GLY A 134 15.18 5.60 -21.03
N PRO A 135 15.29 5.06 -22.26
CA PRO A 135 16.52 5.04 -23.04
C PRO A 135 17.07 6.43 -23.44
N GLU A 136 16.29 7.50 -23.30
CA GLU A 136 16.66 8.86 -23.71
C GLU A 136 17.66 9.49 -22.73
N LEU A 137 17.43 9.35 -21.43
CA LEU A 137 18.33 9.83 -20.39
C LEU A 137 19.06 8.70 -19.65
N GLY A 138 18.49 7.50 -19.58
CA GLY A 138 19.16 6.32 -19.07
C GLY A 138 19.49 6.36 -17.57
N TYR A 139 18.82 7.21 -16.78
CA TYR A 139 19.14 7.37 -15.35
C TYR A 139 18.82 6.15 -14.51
N TYR A 140 18.07 5.19 -15.04
CA TYR A 140 17.73 3.95 -14.35
C TYR A 140 18.98 3.16 -13.93
N ASP A 141 19.97 3.02 -14.81
CA ASP A 141 21.17 2.22 -14.53
C ASP A 141 22.03 2.89 -13.46
N ALA A 142 22.27 4.20 -13.58
CA ALA A 142 22.98 4.98 -12.57
C ALA A 142 22.28 4.97 -11.20
N LEU A 143 20.94 5.06 -11.19
CA LEU A 143 20.16 5.00 -9.96
C LEU A 143 20.24 3.61 -9.33
N ARG A 144 20.19 2.54 -10.13
CA ARG A 144 20.21 1.14 -9.65
C ARG A 144 21.47 0.84 -8.85
N ASP A 145 22.62 1.34 -9.27
CA ASP A 145 23.89 1.13 -8.58
C ASP A 145 23.95 1.86 -7.23
N VAL A 146 23.30 3.02 -7.12
CA VAL A 146 23.30 3.86 -5.91
C VAL A 146 22.13 3.54 -4.98
N LEU A 147 21.12 2.81 -5.47
CA LEU A 147 19.87 2.50 -4.76
C LEU A 147 20.09 1.89 -3.35
N PRO A 148 21.02 0.93 -3.12
CA PRO A 148 21.27 0.42 -1.79
C PRO A 148 21.73 1.50 -0.79
N PHE A 149 22.58 2.42 -1.25
CA PHE A 149 23.07 3.52 -0.42
C PHE A 149 21.97 4.55 -0.14
N VAL A 150 21.12 4.84 -1.12
CA VAL A 150 19.95 5.72 -0.94
C VAL A 150 19.00 5.14 0.10
N LEU A 151 18.63 3.86 -0.03
CA LEU A 151 17.72 3.20 0.90
C LEU A 151 18.32 3.11 2.32
N LEU A 152 19.61 2.80 2.45
CA LEU A 152 20.29 2.80 3.73
C LEU A 152 20.37 4.19 4.35
N SER A 153 20.60 5.23 3.55
CA SER A 153 20.64 6.62 4.02
C SER A 153 19.29 7.09 4.52
N ILE A 154 18.21 6.82 3.75
CA ILE A 154 16.85 7.14 4.17
C ILE A 154 16.48 6.35 5.44
N SER A 155 16.79 5.06 5.49
CA SER A 155 16.54 4.22 6.67
C SER A 155 17.30 4.74 7.89
N PHE A 156 18.57 5.12 7.73
CA PHE A 156 19.36 5.73 8.80
C PHE A 156 18.77 7.06 9.25
N LEU A 157 18.34 7.92 8.32
CA LEU A 157 17.70 9.19 8.66
C LEU A 157 16.40 8.96 9.43
N LEU A 158 15.56 8.01 9.02
CA LEU A 158 14.32 7.66 9.74
C LEU A 158 14.63 7.15 11.15
N LEU A 159 15.63 6.28 11.31
CA LEU A 159 16.07 5.80 12.62
C LEU A 159 16.65 6.94 13.47
N ALA A 160 17.53 7.76 12.92
CA ALA A 160 18.18 8.86 13.64
C ALA A 160 17.20 9.98 14.04
N THR A 161 16.14 10.18 13.26
CA THR A 161 15.08 11.16 13.53
C THR A 161 13.98 10.60 14.43
N GLU A 162 14.08 9.34 14.86
CA GLU A 162 13.14 8.71 15.77
C GLU A 162 12.98 9.56 17.05
N THR A 163 11.72 9.85 17.37
CA THR A 163 11.36 10.74 18.50
C THR A 163 10.82 9.96 19.70
N THR A 164 10.52 8.67 19.52
CA THR A 164 10.00 7.81 20.57
C THR A 164 10.97 7.75 21.75
N ARG A 165 10.43 7.98 22.95
CA ARG A 165 11.17 7.84 24.22
C ARG A 165 10.70 6.57 24.91
N LEU A 166 11.66 5.74 25.28
CA LEU A 166 11.39 4.46 25.95
C LEU A 166 12.21 4.33 27.22
N ASP A 167 11.66 3.59 28.16
CA ASP A 167 12.37 3.15 29.34
C ASP A 167 13.25 1.95 28.99
N PHE A 168 14.49 1.95 29.48
CA PHE A 168 15.34 0.77 29.40
C PHE A 168 14.72 -0.40 30.19
N PRO A 169 14.91 -1.65 29.71
CA PRO A 169 14.49 -2.84 30.42
C PRO A 169 14.93 -2.86 31.88
N ARG A 170 14.09 -3.42 32.76
CA ARG A 170 14.30 -3.40 34.23
C ARG A 170 15.66 -3.95 34.67
N TRP A 171 16.20 -4.93 33.94
CA TRP A 171 17.49 -5.56 34.20
C TRP A 171 18.68 -4.63 33.90
N ILE A 172 18.68 -3.94 32.74
CA ILE A 172 19.70 -2.94 32.38
C ILE A 172 19.69 -1.80 33.39
N ARG A 173 18.50 -1.35 33.79
CA ARG A 173 18.34 -0.26 34.74
C ARG A 173 18.93 -0.59 36.12
N ARG A 174 18.76 -1.84 36.60
CA ARG A 174 19.41 -2.34 37.83
C ARG A 174 20.92 -2.41 37.69
N ALA A 175 21.42 -2.95 36.57
CA ALA A 175 22.86 -3.07 36.31
C ALA A 175 23.56 -1.71 36.25
N THR A 176 22.90 -0.70 35.67
CA THR A 176 23.47 0.64 35.45
C THR A 176 23.22 1.60 36.62
N ARG A 177 22.71 1.12 37.77
CA ARG A 177 22.31 1.95 38.93
C ARG A 177 21.48 3.19 38.53
N ASN A 178 20.49 3.01 37.66
CA ASN A 178 19.63 4.09 37.12
C ASN A 178 20.35 5.22 36.35
N LYS A 179 21.65 5.13 36.01
CA LYS A 179 22.34 6.20 35.25
C LYS A 179 21.79 6.41 33.84
N LEU A 180 21.31 5.34 33.20
CA LEU A 180 20.69 5.40 31.86
C LEU A 180 19.24 5.94 31.88
N GLY A 181 18.74 6.34 33.05
CA GLY A 181 17.50 7.09 33.21
C GLY A 181 16.21 6.36 32.85
N LYS A 182 15.11 7.06 33.06
CA LYS A 182 13.80 6.79 32.42
C LYS A 182 13.69 7.70 31.20
N ASP A 183 12.87 7.32 30.24
CA ASP A 183 12.47 8.20 29.12
C ASP A 183 13.62 8.58 28.17
N SER A 184 14.43 7.57 27.77
CA SER A 184 15.61 7.78 26.95
C SER A 184 15.27 7.70 25.45
N ARG A 185 15.64 8.75 24.70
CA ARG A 185 15.62 8.72 23.22
C ARG A 185 16.54 7.65 22.65
N PHE A 186 17.64 7.36 23.35
CA PHE A 186 18.58 6.33 22.91
C PHE A 186 17.98 4.91 23.04
N ALA A 187 17.16 4.67 24.07
CA ALA A 187 16.39 3.42 24.16
C ALA A 187 15.37 3.30 23.02
N GLY A 188 14.71 4.41 22.66
CA GLY A 188 13.84 4.52 21.49
C GLY A 188 14.55 4.14 20.19
N PHE A 189 15.69 4.79 19.92
CA PHE A 189 16.53 4.50 18.77
C PHE A 189 16.96 3.02 18.69
N LEU A 190 17.41 2.44 19.82
CA LEU A 190 17.82 1.03 19.86
C LEU A 190 16.64 0.07 19.60
N ALA A 191 15.46 0.35 20.17
CA ALA A 191 14.27 -0.44 19.93
C ALA A 191 13.82 -0.36 18.46
N ALA A 192 13.78 0.84 17.88
CA ALA A 192 13.46 1.05 16.47
C ALA A 192 14.48 0.36 15.54
N THR A 193 15.78 0.43 15.86
CA THR A 193 16.83 -0.28 15.13
C THR A 193 16.65 -1.80 15.22
N GLY A 194 16.34 -2.32 16.41
CA GLY A 194 16.04 -3.74 16.59
C GLY A 194 14.83 -4.19 15.77
N PHE A 195 13.76 -3.40 15.76
CA PHE A 195 12.57 -3.68 14.95
C PHE A 195 12.87 -3.63 13.45
N PHE A 196 13.63 -2.61 12.99
CA PHE A 196 14.07 -2.49 11.61
C PHE A 196 14.88 -3.70 11.15
N LEU A 197 15.84 -4.16 11.97
CA LEU A 197 16.64 -5.35 11.66
C LEU A 197 15.79 -6.63 11.63
N LEU A 198 14.84 -6.78 12.57
CA LEU A 198 13.92 -7.93 12.58
C LEU A 198 13.02 -7.93 11.34
N ALA A 199 12.49 -6.78 10.94
CA ALA A 199 11.71 -6.63 9.72
C ALA A 199 12.56 -6.95 8.47
N GLY A 200 13.82 -6.51 8.44
CA GLY A 200 14.78 -6.86 7.40
C GLY A 200 15.08 -8.37 7.33
N LEU A 201 15.29 -9.02 8.49
CA LEU A 201 15.49 -10.47 8.58
C LEU A 201 14.24 -11.25 8.13
N TYR A 202 13.06 -10.77 8.48
CA TYR A 202 11.80 -11.33 7.99
C TYR A 202 11.71 -11.22 6.46
N GLY A 203 12.00 -10.03 5.91
CA GLY A 203 12.04 -9.79 4.46
C GLY A 203 13.03 -10.71 3.76
N TRP A 204 14.24 -10.86 4.29
CA TRP A 204 15.22 -11.84 3.81
C TRP A 204 14.60 -13.24 3.78
N GLY A 205 14.04 -13.70 4.91
CA GLY A 205 13.41 -15.03 4.99
C GLY A 205 12.31 -15.24 3.94
N VAL A 206 11.52 -14.21 3.65
CA VAL A 206 10.47 -14.25 2.62
C VAL A 206 11.02 -14.44 1.21
N PHE A 207 12.21 -13.90 0.90
CA PHE A 207 12.85 -14.03 -0.42
C PHE A 207 13.71 -15.29 -0.58
N GLU A 208 14.37 -15.75 0.48
CA GLU A 208 15.37 -16.83 0.39
C GLU A 208 14.76 -18.21 0.64
N LEU A 209 13.71 -18.31 1.46
CA LEU A 209 13.12 -19.60 1.80
C LEU A 209 12.34 -20.18 0.60
N PRO A 210 12.57 -21.46 0.26
CA PRO A 210 11.85 -22.10 -0.83
C PRO A 210 10.36 -22.24 -0.47
N ALA A 211 9.50 -21.67 -1.29
CA ALA A 211 8.05 -21.83 -1.15
C ALA A 211 7.53 -22.84 -2.18
N ARG A 212 6.52 -23.60 -1.77
CA ARG A 212 5.71 -24.41 -2.69
C ARG A 212 4.26 -24.00 -2.53
N SER A 213 3.60 -23.71 -3.65
CA SER A 213 2.17 -23.42 -3.62
C SER A 213 1.38 -24.72 -3.40
N PRO A 214 0.45 -24.76 -2.42
CA PRO A 214 -0.47 -25.88 -2.24
C PRO A 214 -1.34 -26.16 -3.48
N VAL A 215 -1.53 -25.13 -4.32
CA VAL A 215 -2.37 -25.16 -5.53
C VAL A 215 -1.50 -25.26 -6.80
N GLY A 216 -0.20 -25.54 -6.66
CA GLY A 216 0.71 -25.76 -7.79
C GLY A 216 1.02 -24.51 -8.63
N MET A 217 0.89 -23.30 -8.06
CA MET A 217 1.27 -22.08 -8.76
C MET A 217 2.78 -22.07 -9.14
N PRO A 218 3.12 -21.77 -10.40
CA PRO A 218 4.51 -21.64 -10.84
C PRO A 218 5.16 -20.41 -10.18
N GLY A 219 6.43 -20.53 -9.78
CA GLY A 219 7.19 -19.41 -9.18
C GLY A 219 6.67 -18.92 -7.83
N ALA A 220 5.98 -19.78 -7.07
CA ALA A 220 5.43 -19.42 -5.76
C ALA A 220 6.51 -18.84 -4.86
N ASN A 221 6.26 -17.66 -4.31
CA ASN A 221 7.09 -16.97 -3.33
C ASN A 221 6.30 -16.76 -2.03
N LEU A 222 7.00 -16.46 -0.93
CA LEU A 222 6.35 -16.16 0.34
C LEU A 222 5.81 -14.72 0.41
N LEU A 223 6.00 -13.90 -0.62
CA LEU A 223 5.54 -12.50 -0.63
C LEU A 223 4.02 -12.41 -0.53
N LEU A 224 3.29 -13.20 -1.31
CA LEU A 224 1.84 -13.16 -1.26
C LEU A 224 1.28 -13.66 0.09
N PRO A 225 1.70 -14.82 0.63
CA PRO A 225 1.29 -15.25 1.97
C PRO A 225 1.67 -14.28 3.09
N SER A 226 2.87 -13.69 3.03
CA SER A 226 3.33 -12.72 4.04
C SER A 226 2.50 -11.43 4.01
N LEU A 227 2.29 -10.84 2.83
CA LEU A 227 1.49 -9.62 2.67
C LEU A 227 0.01 -9.87 3.04
N ALA A 228 -0.56 -11.00 2.60
CA ALA A 228 -1.92 -11.37 2.94
C ALA A 228 -2.10 -11.65 4.45
N GLY A 229 -1.12 -12.30 5.08
CA GLY A 229 -1.16 -12.59 6.52
C GLY A 229 -0.99 -11.34 7.39
N LEU A 230 0.04 -10.54 7.13
CA LEU A 230 0.41 -9.38 7.94
C LEU A 230 -0.58 -8.21 7.80
N PHE A 231 -1.11 -7.96 6.60
CA PHE A 231 -1.95 -6.80 6.33
C PHE A 231 -3.41 -7.15 6.03
N GLY A 232 -3.67 -8.36 5.54
CA GLY A 232 -5.02 -8.80 5.21
C GLY A 232 -5.74 -9.44 6.39
N ILE A 233 -5.29 -10.64 6.76
CA ILE A 233 -5.93 -11.48 7.78
C ILE A 233 -5.89 -10.79 9.16
N ALA A 234 -4.77 -10.15 9.52
CA ALA A 234 -4.65 -9.43 10.79
C ALA A 234 -5.74 -8.34 10.95
N ASN A 235 -5.97 -7.54 9.89
CA ASN A 235 -6.99 -6.49 9.91
C ASN A 235 -8.41 -7.08 9.99
N LEU A 236 -8.68 -8.18 9.28
CA LEU A 236 -9.98 -8.85 9.35
C LEU A 236 -10.25 -9.42 10.75
N LEU A 237 -9.23 -10.00 11.39
CA LEU A 237 -9.31 -10.51 12.76
C LEU A 237 -9.51 -9.38 13.77
N ASP A 238 -8.81 -8.26 13.60
CA ASP A 238 -8.97 -7.07 14.44
C ASP A 238 -10.39 -6.51 14.34
N ILE A 239 -10.89 -6.27 13.12
CA ILE A 239 -12.27 -5.84 12.87
C ILE A 239 -13.27 -6.81 13.53
N TYR A 240 -13.09 -8.12 13.33
CA TYR A 240 -13.97 -9.12 13.94
C TYR A 240 -13.97 -9.05 15.48
N ALA A 241 -12.81 -8.77 16.08
CA ALA A 241 -12.66 -8.70 17.53
C ALA A 241 -13.14 -7.37 18.14
N THR A 242 -13.09 -6.26 17.40
CA THR A 242 -13.32 -4.90 17.93
C THR A 242 -14.57 -4.21 17.40
N THR A 243 -15.35 -4.83 16.50
CA THR A 243 -16.53 -4.14 15.92
C THR A 243 -17.56 -3.82 17.00
N SER A 244 -17.65 -2.54 17.34
CA SER A 244 -18.74 -1.95 18.12
C SER A 244 -19.87 -1.44 17.21
N GLU A 245 -21.03 -1.12 17.79
CA GLU A 245 -22.13 -0.47 17.08
C GLU A 245 -21.67 0.80 16.35
N LEU A 246 -22.07 0.96 15.09
CA LEU A 246 -21.71 2.12 14.27
C LEU A 246 -22.48 3.36 14.76
N PRO A 247 -21.79 4.46 15.12
CA PRO A 247 -22.46 5.70 15.49
C PRO A 247 -23.19 6.29 14.28
N PRO A 248 -24.26 7.08 14.48
CA PRO A 248 -25.04 7.67 13.40
C PRO A 248 -24.16 8.54 12.49
N GLN A 249 -24.28 8.34 11.17
CA GLN A 249 -23.48 9.03 10.16
C GLN A 249 -24.29 10.11 9.45
N LYS A 250 -23.63 11.21 9.08
CA LYS A 250 -24.18 12.27 8.24
C LYS A 250 -23.96 11.93 6.76
N GLU A 251 -25.00 12.08 5.93
CA GLU A 251 -24.94 11.86 4.49
C GLU A 251 -24.39 13.09 3.73
N ASP A 252 -23.14 13.46 4.00
CA ASP A 252 -22.45 14.51 3.24
C ASP A 252 -21.37 13.91 2.33
N TRP A 253 -21.76 13.67 1.09
CA TRP A 253 -20.93 13.11 0.02
C TRP A 253 -20.36 14.18 -0.92
N SER A 254 -20.47 15.46 -0.54
CA SER A 254 -20.00 16.55 -1.40
C SER A 254 -18.49 16.48 -1.63
N LEU A 255 -18.09 16.56 -2.90
CA LEU A 255 -16.67 16.54 -3.26
C LEU A 255 -16.00 17.85 -2.81
N PRO A 256 -14.89 17.78 -2.07
CA PRO A 256 -14.20 18.97 -1.60
C PRO A 256 -13.47 19.70 -2.73
N PRO A 257 -13.18 21.01 -2.55
CA PRO A 257 -12.42 21.78 -3.51
C PRO A 257 -11.00 21.19 -3.70
N ALA A 258 -10.45 21.32 -4.92
CA ALA A 258 -9.12 20.77 -5.22
C ALA A 258 -7.97 21.53 -4.55
N GLY A 259 -8.11 22.85 -4.34
CA GLY A 259 -7.02 23.73 -3.92
C GLY A 259 -6.17 23.20 -2.75
N PRO A 260 -6.78 22.84 -1.61
CA PRO A 260 -6.04 22.30 -0.46
C PRO A 260 -5.33 20.97 -0.72
N LEU A 261 -5.80 20.19 -1.70
CA LEU A 261 -5.28 18.86 -2.03
C LEU A 261 -4.22 18.88 -3.13
N MET A 262 -4.10 19.95 -3.91
CA MET A 262 -3.19 19.97 -5.07
C MET A 262 -1.73 19.67 -4.68
N VAL A 263 -1.20 20.36 -3.68
CA VAL A 263 0.19 20.18 -3.21
C VAL A 263 0.41 18.79 -2.61
N PRO A 264 -0.37 18.33 -1.62
CA PRO A 264 -0.16 17.01 -1.05
C PRO A 264 -0.36 15.89 -2.08
N CYS A 265 -1.37 15.99 -2.96
CA CYS A 265 -1.56 15.01 -4.04
C CYS A 265 -0.39 15.02 -5.03
N PHE A 266 0.14 16.18 -5.40
CA PHE A 266 1.28 16.25 -6.32
C PHE A 266 2.54 15.62 -5.72
N LEU A 267 2.87 15.96 -4.48
CA LEU A 267 4.01 15.36 -3.77
C LEU A 267 3.82 13.84 -3.60
N SER A 268 2.59 13.41 -3.31
CA SER A 268 2.22 11.99 -3.26
C SER A 268 2.39 11.29 -4.61
N SER A 269 2.01 11.92 -5.72
CA SER A 269 2.16 11.37 -7.08
C SER A 269 3.62 11.32 -7.56
N ILE A 270 4.53 12.11 -6.97
CA ILE A 270 5.97 12.00 -7.25
C ILE A 270 6.58 10.84 -6.47
N ALA A 271 6.13 10.63 -5.24
CA ALA A 271 6.68 9.61 -4.34
C ALA A 271 6.09 8.20 -4.57
N GLY A 272 4.85 8.12 -5.06
CA GLY A 272 4.13 6.86 -5.33
C GLY A 272 4.31 6.36 -6.74
#